data_AF-U7D9Y3-F1
#
_entry.id   AF-U7D9Y3-F1
#
_cell.length_a   1.000
_cell.length_b   1.000
_cell.length_c   1.000
_cell.angle_alpha   90.00
_cell.angle_beta   90.00
_cell.angle_gamma   90.00
#
_symmetry.space_group_name_H-M   'P 1'
#
loop_
_entity.id
_entity.type
_entity.pdbx_description
1 polymer ?
#
loop_
_entity_poly.entity_id
_entity_poly.type
_entity_poly.pdbx_seq_one_letter_code
_entity_poly.pdbx_strand_id
1 'polypeptide(L)'
;MFYDNIRLLQEPGTKESLPKLEPIPSPMDNTGVVRIVFPEFTCVCPKTGYPDFGSIELYYQPDTSMVELKSWKLFLNAFRMIGTYHEEVTHFIFTHLCEQLSPTWAMVTGDFFPRGNVDTTVVFETPVQRPHGADTLLLRHTPHTRSYHG
;
A
#
# COMPACT_ATOMS: atom_id res chain seq x y z
N MET A 1 -10.21 27.27 -1.97
CA MET A 1 -10.89 26.27 -1.10
C MET A 1 -9.89 25.12 -0.85
N PHE A 2 -10.12 24.17 0.07
CA PHE A 2 -9.20 23.03 0.30
C PHE A 2 -8.98 22.11 -0.94
N TYR A 3 -9.60 22.44 -2.07
CA TYR A 3 -9.65 21.67 -3.32
C TYR A 3 -8.68 22.13 -4.40
N ASP A 4 -8.08 23.33 -4.29
CA ASP A 4 -7.41 23.96 -5.44
C ASP A 4 -6.10 23.27 -5.86
N ASN A 5 -5.61 22.31 -5.07
CA ASN A 5 -4.34 21.59 -5.30
C ASN A 5 -4.47 20.06 -5.28
N ILE A 6 -5.68 19.50 -5.36
CA ILE A 6 -5.87 18.05 -5.46
C ILE A 6 -5.63 17.63 -6.91
N ARG A 7 -4.74 16.67 -7.12
CA ARG A 7 -4.53 16.01 -8.42
C ARG A 7 -5.12 14.61 -8.37
N LEU A 8 -5.90 14.22 -9.37
CA LEU A 8 -6.43 12.86 -9.42
C LEU A 8 -5.32 11.87 -9.80
N LEU A 9 -5.35 10.66 -9.23
CA LEU A 9 -4.38 9.60 -9.56
C LEU A 9 -4.44 9.20 -11.04
N GLN A 10 -5.60 9.38 -11.69
CA GLN A 10 -5.82 9.10 -13.10
C GLN A 10 -5.38 10.24 -14.03
N GLU A 11 -5.10 11.43 -13.50
CA GLU A 11 -4.64 12.54 -14.33
C GLU A 11 -3.28 12.21 -14.97
N PRO A 12 -3.08 12.55 -16.25
CA PRO A 12 -1.79 12.37 -16.92
C PRO A 12 -0.66 13.07 -16.18
N GLY A 13 0.45 12.37 -15.96
CA GLY A 13 1.63 12.93 -15.27
C GLY A 13 1.60 12.77 -13.76
N THR A 14 0.45 12.44 -13.14
CA THR A 14 0.38 12.28 -11.68
C THR A 14 1.22 11.10 -11.22
N LYS A 15 1.03 9.92 -11.83
CA LYS A 15 1.75 8.68 -11.48
C LYS A 15 3.26 8.81 -11.72
N GLU A 16 3.64 9.49 -12.80
CA GLU A 16 5.03 9.73 -13.18
C GLU A 16 5.73 10.73 -12.25
N SER A 17 4.97 11.60 -11.59
CA SER A 17 5.50 12.57 -10.62
C SER A 17 5.72 11.99 -9.22
N LEU A 18 5.27 10.77 -8.96
CA LEU A 18 5.45 10.12 -7.66
C LEU A 18 6.92 9.75 -7.42
N PRO A 19 7.41 9.81 -6.17
CA PRO A 19 8.70 9.25 -5.81
C PRO A 19 8.76 7.78 -6.22
N LYS A 20 9.88 7.35 -6.81
CA LYS A 20 10.06 5.94 -7.18
C LYS A 20 10.43 5.11 -5.95
N LEU A 21 10.07 3.83 -6.00
CA LEU A 21 10.60 2.84 -5.06
C LEU A 21 12.05 2.52 -5.44
N GLU A 22 12.94 2.56 -4.46
CA GLU A 22 14.35 2.24 -4.67
C GLU A 22 14.60 0.77 -4.32
N PRO A 23 14.99 -0.07 -5.30
CA PRO A 23 15.43 -1.43 -5.04
C PRO A 23 16.84 -1.43 -4.44
N ILE A 24 17.03 -2.17 -3.35
CA ILE A 24 18.34 -2.49 -2.79
C ILE A 24 18.62 -3.99 -2.93
N PRO A 25 19.88 -4.43 -3.09
CA PRO A 25 20.19 -5.86 -3.20
C PRO A 25 19.64 -6.65 -2.01
N SER A 26 18.97 -7.77 -2.28
CA SER A 26 18.54 -8.70 -1.24
C SER A 26 19.74 -9.53 -0.76
N PRO A 27 20.11 -9.51 0.54
CA PRO A 27 21.11 -10.41 1.09
C PRO A 27 20.51 -11.78 1.46
N MET A 28 19.18 -11.93 1.35
CA MET A 28 18.43 -13.12 1.72
C MET A 28 18.25 -14.03 0.51
N ASP A 29 18.08 -15.32 0.76
CA ASP A 29 17.56 -16.24 -0.24
C ASP A 29 16.02 -16.14 -0.35
N ASN A 30 15.46 -16.86 -1.31
CA ASN A 30 14.02 -16.83 -1.61
C ASN A 30 13.21 -17.71 -0.64
N THR A 31 13.60 -17.79 0.65
CA THR A 31 12.88 -18.56 1.68
C THR A 31 12.15 -17.68 2.69
N GLY A 32 12.54 -16.41 2.82
CA GLY A 32 11.97 -15.47 3.78
C GLY A 32 10.72 -14.74 3.26
N VAL A 33 9.89 -14.27 4.19
CA VAL A 33 8.77 -13.33 3.90
C VAL A 33 8.92 -12.12 4.79
N VAL A 34 8.82 -10.94 4.21
CA VAL A 34 8.96 -9.65 4.88
C VAL A 34 7.58 -9.00 5.04
N ARG A 35 7.31 -8.42 6.20
CA ARG A 35 6.14 -7.57 6.46
C ARG A 35 6.58 -6.15 6.78
N ILE A 36 6.01 -5.18 6.08
CA ILE A 36 6.18 -3.74 6.30
C ILE A 36 4.81 -3.11 6.49
N VAL A 37 4.66 -2.27 7.53
CA VAL A 37 3.41 -1.55 7.81
C VAL A 37 3.68 -0.07 7.79
N PHE A 38 2.85 0.66 7.07
CA PHE A 38 2.80 2.12 7.07
C PHE A 38 1.44 2.58 7.60
N PRO A 39 1.31 2.85 8.92
CA PRO A 39 0.02 3.09 9.57
C PRO A 39 -0.52 4.52 9.38
N GLU A 40 0.23 5.39 8.70
CA GLU A 40 -0.09 6.82 8.55
C GLU A 40 -0.46 7.16 7.10
N PHE A 41 -1.00 6.20 6.35
CA PHE A 41 -1.39 6.43 4.96
C PHE A 41 -2.56 7.41 4.89
N THR A 42 -2.49 8.32 3.92
CA THR A 42 -3.57 9.25 3.66
C THR A 42 -3.64 9.62 2.18
N CYS A 43 -4.85 9.70 1.66
CA CYS A 43 -5.16 10.23 0.34
C CYS A 43 -6.41 11.10 0.41
N VAL A 44 -6.92 11.57 -0.73
CA VAL A 44 -8.10 12.43 -0.77
C VAL A 44 -9.23 11.76 -1.54
N CYS A 45 -10.46 11.89 -1.05
CA CYS A 45 -11.63 11.45 -1.78
C CYS A 45 -11.81 12.28 -3.05
N PRO A 46 -11.86 11.67 -4.25
CA PRO A 46 -12.01 12.42 -5.49
C PRO A 46 -13.38 13.12 -5.60
N LYS A 47 -14.40 12.64 -4.88
CA LYS A 47 -15.75 13.21 -4.90
C LYS A 47 -15.94 14.35 -3.91
N THR A 48 -15.49 14.17 -2.67
CA THR A 48 -15.79 15.10 -1.56
C THR A 48 -14.61 15.98 -1.18
N GLY A 49 -13.40 15.64 -1.62
CA GLY A 49 -12.14 16.28 -1.24
C GLY A 49 -11.76 16.12 0.24
N TYR A 50 -12.48 15.29 0.99
CA TYR A 50 -12.09 14.99 2.36
C TYR A 50 -10.92 13.99 2.40
N PRO A 51 -10.01 14.15 3.37
CA PRO A 51 -8.91 13.21 3.55
C PRO A 51 -9.43 11.84 3.98
N ASP A 52 -8.86 10.82 3.36
CA ASP A 52 -8.94 9.42 3.75
C ASP A 52 -7.71 9.07 4.57
N PHE A 53 -7.87 8.23 5.58
CA PHE A 53 -6.78 7.74 6.42
C PHE A 53 -6.83 6.22 6.48
N GLY A 54 -5.68 5.58 6.62
CA GLY A 54 -5.59 4.13 6.74
C GLY A 54 -4.17 3.65 6.97
N SER A 55 -4.02 2.33 6.94
CA SER A 55 -2.75 1.62 6.97
C SER A 55 -2.51 0.94 5.62
N ILE A 56 -1.28 1.05 5.10
CA ILE A 56 -0.81 0.21 3.99
C ILE A 56 0.12 -0.84 4.55
N GLU A 57 -0.23 -2.10 4.33
CA GLU A 57 0.60 -3.24 4.70
C GLU A 57 1.13 -3.93 3.45
N LEU A 58 2.45 -4.13 3.41
CA LEU A 58 3.16 -4.88 2.38
C LEU A 58 3.67 -6.17 2.99
N TYR A 59 3.34 -7.28 2.34
CA TYR A 59 3.92 -8.59 2.59
C TYR A 59 4.58 -9.03 1.30
N TYR A 60 5.85 -9.40 1.32
CA TYR A 60 6.51 -9.86 0.10
C TYR A 60 7.66 -10.79 0.38
N GLN A 61 7.94 -11.64 -0.59
CA GLN A 61 9.15 -12.44 -0.68
C GLN A 61 10.06 -11.78 -1.74
N PRO A 62 11.20 -11.23 -1.32
CA PRO A 62 12.20 -10.70 -2.25
C PRO A 62 12.70 -11.78 -3.21
N ASP A 63 13.04 -11.36 -4.43
CA ASP A 63 13.94 -12.12 -5.30
C ASP A 63 15.35 -11.49 -5.18
N THR A 64 15.84 -10.87 -6.25
CA THR A 64 17.15 -10.19 -6.27
C THR A 64 17.19 -8.87 -5.52
N SER A 65 16.03 -8.24 -5.23
CA SER A 65 15.95 -6.92 -4.60
C SER A 65 14.89 -6.81 -3.51
N MET A 66 15.13 -5.89 -2.56
CA MET A 66 14.22 -5.49 -1.50
C MET A 66 13.85 -4.02 -1.64
N VAL A 67 12.72 -3.61 -1.06
CA VAL A 67 12.35 -2.20 -0.99
C VAL A 67 13.21 -1.46 0.03
N GLU A 68 13.75 -0.30 -0.34
CA GLU A 68 14.38 0.62 0.61
C GLU A 68 13.29 1.38 1.41
N LEU A 69 13.38 1.35 2.75
CA LEU A 69 12.31 1.81 3.64
C LEU A 69 12.02 3.32 3.55
N LYS A 70 13.03 4.16 3.30
CA LYS A 70 12.83 5.60 3.12
C LYS A 70 12.07 5.87 1.81
N SER A 71 12.41 5.20 0.71
CA SER A 71 11.74 5.32 -0.58
C SER A 71 10.29 4.88 -0.48
N TRP A 72 10.01 3.77 0.22
CA TRP A 72 8.66 3.30 0.53
C TRP A 72 7.85 4.37 1.27
N LYS A 73 8.41 4.91 2.35
CA LYS A 73 7.77 6.00 3.12
C LYS A 73 7.51 7.24 2.27
N LEU A 74 8.47 7.67 1.45
CA LEU A 74 8.33 8.86 0.61
C LEU A 74 7.28 8.66 -0.48
N PHE A 75 7.25 7.49 -1.11
CA PHE A 75 6.23 7.10 -2.09
C PHE A 75 4.83 7.15 -1.48
N LEU A 76 4.60 6.49 -0.33
CA LEU A 76 3.29 6.49 0.32
C LEU A 76 2.85 7.88 0.82
N ASN A 77 3.78 8.71 1.31
CA ASN A 77 3.46 10.08 1.71
C ASN A 77 3.03 10.99 0.54
N ALA A 78 3.44 10.68 -0.69
CA ALA A 78 3.11 11.49 -1.86
C ALA A 78 1.61 11.47 -2.19
N PHE A 79 0.85 10.50 -1.67
CA PHE A 79 -0.60 10.39 -1.90
C PHE A 79 -1.43 11.38 -1.09
N ARG A 80 -0.84 12.11 -0.13
CA ARG A 80 -1.55 13.00 0.79
C ARG A 80 -2.47 14.04 0.12
N MET A 81 -2.11 14.49 -1.09
CA MET A 81 -2.89 15.45 -1.89
C MET A 81 -3.42 14.85 -3.20
N ILE A 82 -3.49 13.52 -3.27
CA ILE A 82 -3.94 12.79 -4.47
C ILE A 82 -5.37 12.32 -4.27
N GLY A 83 -6.23 12.68 -5.22
CA GLY A 83 -7.61 12.24 -5.30
C GLY A 83 -7.72 10.84 -5.90
N THR A 84 -8.21 9.86 -5.14
CA THR A 84 -8.31 8.46 -5.61
C THR A 84 -9.26 7.62 -4.74
N TYR A 85 -9.77 6.52 -5.30
CA TYR A 85 -10.55 5.52 -4.56
C TYR A 85 -9.61 4.57 -3.80
N HIS A 86 -10.11 3.99 -2.70
CA HIS A 86 -9.37 3.04 -1.87
C HIS A 86 -8.85 1.86 -2.70
N GLU A 87 -9.72 1.29 -3.53
CA GLU A 87 -9.40 0.15 -4.39
C GLU A 87 -8.33 0.50 -5.43
N GLU A 88 -8.46 1.68 -6.02
CA GLU A 88 -7.55 2.15 -7.06
C GLU A 88 -6.15 2.41 -6.51
N VAL A 89 -6.05 3.09 -5.37
CA VAL A 89 -4.74 3.43 -4.79
C VAL A 89 -4.03 2.19 -4.28
N THR A 90 -4.74 1.25 -3.65
CA THR A 90 -4.14 -0.03 -3.23
C THR A 90 -3.69 -0.85 -4.44
N HIS A 91 -4.48 -0.90 -5.51
CA HIS A 91 -4.09 -1.57 -6.75
C HIS A 91 -2.83 -0.94 -7.36
N PHE A 92 -2.79 0.39 -7.45
CA PHE A 92 -1.64 1.11 -8.01
C PHE A 92 -0.37 0.89 -7.19
N ILE A 93 -0.46 0.95 -5.86
CA ILE A 93 0.68 0.64 -4.97
C ILE A 93 1.18 -0.78 -5.23
N PHE A 94 0.27 -1.76 -5.32
CA PHE A 94 0.61 -3.15 -5.61
C PHE A 94 1.30 -3.31 -6.97
N THR A 95 0.73 -2.79 -8.05
CA THR A 95 1.31 -2.93 -9.39
C THR A 95 2.65 -2.23 -9.50
N HIS A 96 2.77 -1.01 -8.96
CA HIS A 96 4.01 -0.25 -8.99
C HIS A 96 5.13 -0.95 -8.20
N LEU A 97 4.80 -1.54 -7.05
CA LEU A 97 5.75 -2.34 -6.28
C LEU A 97 6.22 -3.57 -7.06
N CYS A 98 5.31 -4.32 -7.66
CA CYS A 98 5.65 -5.49 -8.47
C CYS A 98 6.54 -5.11 -9.67
N GLU A 99 6.25 -4.00 -10.33
CA GLU A 99 7.05 -3.48 -11.45
C GLU A 99 8.47 -3.07 -11.04
N GLN A 100 8.63 -2.38 -9.89
CA GLN A 100 9.93 -1.87 -9.47
C GLN A 100 10.83 -2.92 -8.80
N LEU A 101 10.23 -3.92 -8.11
CA LEU A 101 11.00 -4.87 -7.29
C LEU A 101 11.02 -6.29 -7.85
N SER A 102 10.05 -6.65 -8.71
CA SER A 102 9.88 -8.01 -9.25
C SER A 102 9.97 -9.11 -8.16
N PRO A 103 9.20 -9.02 -7.08
CA PRO A 103 9.22 -10.02 -6.01
C PRO A 103 8.70 -11.38 -6.53
N THR A 104 9.16 -12.49 -5.93
CA THR A 104 8.62 -13.81 -6.29
C THR A 104 7.16 -13.97 -5.86
N TRP A 105 6.80 -13.32 -4.75
CA TRP A 105 5.44 -13.22 -4.23
C TRP A 105 5.26 -11.88 -3.52
N ALA A 106 4.10 -11.24 -3.67
CA ALA A 106 3.75 -10.05 -2.93
C ALA A 106 2.25 -9.95 -2.68
N MET A 107 1.90 -9.30 -1.58
CA MET A 107 0.55 -8.92 -1.19
C MET A 107 0.57 -7.51 -0.60
N VAL A 108 -0.34 -6.65 -1.04
CA VAL A 108 -0.56 -5.32 -0.46
C VAL A 108 -1.98 -5.25 0.07
N THR A 109 -2.11 -4.78 1.31
CA THR A 109 -3.39 -4.52 1.97
C THR A 109 -3.52 -3.02 2.25
N GLY A 110 -4.64 -2.42 1.85
CA GLY A 110 -5.05 -1.10 2.29
C GLY A 110 -6.20 -1.23 3.28
N ASP A 111 -5.95 -0.89 4.55
CA ASP A 111 -6.94 -0.91 5.63
C ASP A 111 -7.35 0.52 5.99
N PHE A 112 -8.50 0.97 5.47
CA PHE A 112 -8.93 2.37 5.57
C PHE A 112 -9.86 2.59 6.75
N PHE A 113 -9.77 3.78 7.37
CA PHE A 113 -10.68 4.15 8.45
C PHE A 113 -12.13 4.27 7.95
N PRO A 114 -13.11 3.88 8.78
CA PRO A 114 -14.50 3.88 8.38
C PRO A 114 -15.02 5.24 7.91
N ARG A 115 -15.83 5.22 6.86
CA ARG A 115 -16.58 6.38 6.37
C ARG A 115 -18.06 6.10 6.37
N GLY A 116 -18.82 6.93 7.08
CA GLY A 116 -20.26 6.73 7.24
C GLY A 116 -20.60 5.39 7.90
N ASN A 117 -19.76 4.94 8.86
CA ASN A 117 -19.84 3.62 9.51
C ASN A 117 -19.65 2.42 8.57
N VAL A 118 -19.05 2.62 7.40
CA VAL A 118 -18.65 1.54 6.48
C VAL A 118 -17.14 1.42 6.50
N ASP A 119 -16.65 0.22 6.78
CA ASP A 119 -15.24 -0.16 6.80
C ASP A 119 -14.81 -0.70 5.45
N THR A 120 -13.57 -0.42 5.05
CA THR A 120 -13.02 -0.86 3.76
C THR A 120 -11.60 -1.38 3.92
N THR A 121 -11.42 -2.67 3.67
CA THR A 121 -10.10 -3.29 3.50
C THR A 121 -9.97 -3.82 2.07
N VAL A 122 -8.91 -3.44 1.38
CA VAL A 122 -8.62 -3.86 0.00
C VAL A 122 -7.35 -4.69 -0.02
N VAL A 123 -7.35 -5.82 -0.72
CA VAL A 123 -6.18 -6.70 -0.84
C VAL A 123 -5.90 -7.01 -2.31
N PHE A 124 -4.65 -6.86 -2.72
CA PHE A 124 -4.12 -7.38 -3.98
C PHE A 124 -2.94 -8.29 -3.72
N GLU A 125 -2.84 -9.35 -4.51
CA GLU A 125 -1.82 -10.38 -4.34
C GLU A 125 -1.39 -10.93 -5.70
N THR A 126 -0.12 -11.31 -5.80
CA THR A 126 0.41 -12.00 -6.98
C THR A 126 -0.28 -13.36 -7.16
N PRO A 127 -0.58 -13.79 -8.41
CA PRO A 127 -1.35 -15.01 -8.70
C PRO A 127 -0.49 -16.29 -8.61
N VAL A 128 0.41 -16.36 -7.64
CA VAL A 128 1.32 -17.49 -7.41
C VAL A 128 1.07 -18.10 -6.04
N GLN A 129 1.60 -19.30 -5.81
CA GLN A 129 1.49 -19.95 -4.51
C GLN A 129 2.14 -19.10 -3.41
N ARG A 130 1.41 -18.88 -2.31
CA ARG A 130 1.96 -18.21 -1.12
C ARG A 130 3.17 -18.96 -0.56
N PRO A 131 4.28 -18.26 -0.23
CA PRO A 131 5.45 -18.88 0.36
C PRO A 131 5.17 -19.37 1.78
N HIS A 132 5.94 -20.37 2.22
CA HIS A 132 5.84 -20.89 3.58
C HIS A 132 6.10 -19.79 4.61
N GLY A 133 5.31 -19.77 5.68
CA GLY A 133 5.43 -18.78 6.74
C GLY A 133 4.72 -17.44 6.49
N ALA A 134 4.21 -17.18 5.27
CA ALA A 134 3.39 -16.00 5.01
C ALA A 134 2.17 -15.94 5.95
N ASP A 135 1.48 -17.06 6.16
CA ASP A 135 0.31 -17.14 7.04
C ASP A 135 0.62 -16.74 8.49
N THR A 136 1.85 -16.98 8.98
CA THR A 136 2.29 -16.55 10.32
C THR A 136 2.24 -15.03 10.48
N LEU A 137 2.47 -14.30 9.39
CA LEU A 137 2.42 -12.83 9.36
C LEU A 137 0.98 -12.34 9.14
N LEU A 138 0.20 -13.02 8.30
CA LEU A 138 -1.18 -12.68 7.97
C LEU A 138 -2.13 -12.82 9.18
N LEU A 139 -1.95 -13.86 10.00
CA LEU A 139 -2.77 -14.11 11.18
C LEU A 139 -2.67 -13.00 12.24
N ARG A 140 -1.68 -12.10 12.12
CA ARG A 140 -1.49 -10.95 13.03
C ARG A 140 -2.14 -9.65 12.53
N HIS A 141 -2.73 -9.65 11.33
CA HIS A 141 -3.47 -8.49 10.84
C HIS A 141 -4.71 -8.26 11.71
N THR A 142 -4.74 -7.15 12.43
CA THR A 142 -5.89 -6.72 13.23
C THR A 142 -6.45 -5.49 12.55
N PRO A 143 -7.50 -5.62 11.69
CA PRO A 143 -8.10 -4.47 11.03
C PRO A 143 -8.52 -3.44 12.07
N HIS A 144 -8.44 -2.16 11.72
CA HIS A 144 -8.73 -1.06 12.63
C HIS A 144 -10.11 -1.19 13.34
N THR A 145 -11.08 -1.86 12.72
CA THR A 145 -12.43 -2.07 13.26
C THR A 145 -12.58 -3.20 14.28
N ARG A 146 -11.61 -4.11 14.45
CA ARG A 146 -11.73 -5.20 15.45
C ARG A 146 -11.54 -4.77 16.91
N SER A 147 -11.22 -3.51 17.17
CA SER A 147 -10.95 -3.01 18.52
C SER A 147 -12.17 -2.39 19.24
N TYR A 148 -13.33 -2.27 18.60
CA TYR A 148 -14.58 -1.93 19.29
C TYR A 148 -15.17 -3.14 20.00
N HIS A 149 -14.51 -3.58 21.08
CA HIS A 149 -15.18 -4.38 22.11
C HIS A 149 -15.85 -3.38 23.06
N GLY A 150 -17.17 -3.30 22.97
CA GLY A 150 -18.01 -2.61 23.96
C GLY A 150 -18.02 -3.31 25.30
#